data_AF-A0A3C0XHZ8-F1
#
_entry.id   AF-A0A3C0XHZ8-F1
#
_cell.length_a   1.000
_cell.length_b   1.000
_cell.length_c   1.000
_cell.angle_alpha   90.00
_cell.angle_beta   90.00
_cell.angle_gamma   90.00
#
_symmetry.space_group_name_H-M   'P 1'
#
loop_
_entity.id
_entity.type
_entity.pdbx_description
1 polymer ?
#
loop_
_entity_poly.entity_id
_entity_poly.type
_entity_poly.pdbx_seq_one_letter_code
_entity_poly.pdbx_strand_id
1 'polypeptide(L)' 'MSADLRRVAEGESVVVTDHGRPVARLVPPDMPERPSRLIREGRLNWTGRRLAPRRTRPKLRGGRTTLADIVLRNRG' A
#
# COMPACT_ATOMS: atom_id res chain seq x y z
N MET A 1 -8.48 -12.28 -20.37
CA MET A 1 -8.28 -12.43 -18.91
C MET A 1 -6.92 -11.83 -18.57
N SER A 2 -6.79 -10.62 -17.99
CA SER A 2 -5.45 -10.19 -17.52
C SER A 2 -5.35 -8.85 -16.77
N ALA A 3 -6.21 -7.86 -17.03
CA ALA A 3 -5.96 -6.48 -16.58
C ALA A 3 -5.88 -6.36 -15.05
N ASP A 4 -6.82 -6.97 -14.32
CA ASP A 4 -6.84 -6.92 -12.85
C ASP A 4 -5.71 -7.73 -12.23
N LEU A 5 -5.32 -8.85 -12.84
CA LEU A 5 -4.17 -9.65 -12.39
C LEU A 5 -2.85 -8.90 -12.59
N ARG A 6 -2.71 -8.15 -13.70
CA ARG A 6 -1.53 -7.32 -13.96
C ARG A 6 -1.43 -6.18 -12.93
N ARG A 7 -2.54 -5.52 -12.62
CA ARG A 7 -2.60 -4.48 -11.57
C ARG A 7 -2.19 -5.05 -10.21
N VAL A 8 -2.68 -6.24 -9.88
CA VAL A 8 -2.29 -6.93 -8.64
C VAL A 8 -0.80 -7.30 -8.64
N ALA A 9 -0.26 -7.78 -9.76
CA ALA A 9 1.17 -8.04 -9.90
C ALA A 9 2.03 -6.77 -9.77
N GLU A 10 1.51 -5.62 -10.19
CA GLU A 10 2.14 -4.30 -10.04
C GLU A 10 2.06 -3.74 -8.61
N GLY A 11 1.43 -4.46 -7.67
CA GLY A 11 1.35 -4.10 -6.25
C GLY A 11 -0.01 -3.56 -5.82
N GLU A 12 -0.98 -3.45 -6.72
CA GLU A 12 -2.32 -2.96 -6.38
C GLU A 12 -3.12 -4.02 -5.62
N SER A 13 -4.05 -3.57 -4.76
CA SER A 13 -5.01 -4.46 -4.13
C SER A 13 -6.40 -4.23 -4.70
N VAL A 14 -6.93 -5.24 -5.38
CA VAL A 14 -8.24 -5.18 -6.04
C VAL A 14 -9.28 -5.89 -5.17
N VAL A 15 -10.40 -5.23 -4.89
CA VAL A 15 -11.54 -5.82 -4.17
C VAL A 15 -12.54 -6.33 -5.21
N VAL A 16 -12.86 -7.62 -5.13
CA VAL A 16 -13.91 -8.24 -5.95
C VAL A 16 -15.23 -8.09 -5.18
N THR A 17 -16.24 -7.55 -5.85
CA THR A 17 -17.57 -7.35 -5.28
C THR A 17 -18.60 -8.18 -6.04
N ASP A 18 -19.63 -8.62 -5.31
CA ASP A 18 -20.86 -9.19 -5.85
C ASP A 18 -22.00 -8.27 -5.44
N HIS A 19 -22.74 -7.71 -6.41
CA HIS A 19 -23.79 -6.71 -6.18
C HIS A 19 -23.37 -5.59 -5.20
N GLY A 20 -22.14 -5.07 -5.33
CA GLY A 20 -21.60 -4.01 -4.48
C GLY A 20 -21.13 -4.47 -3.09
N ARG A 21 -21.27 -5.76 -2.76
CA ARG A 21 -20.77 -6.35 -1.51
C ARG A 21 -19.40 -6.99 -1.75
N PRO A 22 -18.37 -6.64 -0.97
CA PRO A 22 -17.05 -7.29 -1.07
C PRO A 22 -17.15 -8.79 -0.80
N VAL A 23 -16.71 -9.61 -1.75
CA VAL A 23 -16.70 -11.09 -1.62
C VAL A 23 -15.29 -11.67 -1.61
N ALA A 24 -14.34 -11.00 -2.26
CA ALA A 24 -12.94 -11.41 -2.25
C ALA A 24 -12.01 -10.21 -2.43
N ARG A 25 -10.73 -10.45 -2.23
CA ARG A 25 -9.69 -9.47 -2.55
C ARG A 25 -8.48 -10.17 -3.14
N LEU A 26 -7.97 -9.59 -4.21
CA LEU A 26 -6.71 -9.98 -4.81
C LEU A 26 -5.61 -9.06 -4.24
N VAL A 27 -4.54 -9.70 -3.76
CA VAL A 27 -3.34 -9.05 -3.24
C VAL A 27 -2.11 -9.71 -3.86
N PRO A 28 -1.00 -8.97 -4.02
CA PRO A 28 0.27 -9.58 -4.38
C PRO A 28 0.65 -10.66 -3.34
N PRO A 29 1.25 -11.79 -3.74
CA PRO A 29 1.61 -12.87 -2.82
C PRO A 29 2.65 -12.43 -1.78
N ASP A 30 3.60 -11.57 -2.17
CA ASP A 30 4.69 -11.11 -1.30
C ASP A 30 4.35 -9.84 -0.49
N MET A 31 3.07 -9.46 -0.44
CA MET A 31 2.63 -8.28 0.29
C MET A 31 2.68 -8.57 1.80
N PRO A 32 3.35 -7.74 2.62
CA PRO A 32 3.45 -7.97 4.06
C PRO A 32 2.07 -8.08 4.71
N GLU A 33 1.99 -8.88 5.79
CA GLU A 33 0.76 -9.05 6.55
C GLU A 33 0.18 -7.69 6.94
N ARG A 34 -1.14 -7.56 6.80
CA ARG A 34 -1.77 -6.27 7.04
C ARG A 34 -1.55 -5.82 8.48
N PRO A 35 -1.19 -4.54 8.70
CA PRO A 35 -1.09 -3.99 10.05
C PRO A 35 -2.35 -4.25 10.87
N SER A 36 -3.55 -4.15 10.29
CA SER A 36 -4.83 -4.41 10.97
C SER A 36 -4.93 -5.84 11.52
N ARG A 37 -4.45 -6.83 10.76
CA ARG A 37 -4.44 -8.24 11.19
C ARG A 37 -3.45 -8.41 12.34
N LEU A 38 -2.24 -7.88 12.18
CA LEU A 38 -1.20 -7.95 13.20
C LEU A 38 -1.60 -7.23 14.50
N ILE A 39 -2.31 -6.11 14.41
CA ILE A 39 -2.87 -5.39 15.57
C ILE A 39 -3.91 -6.26 16.28
N ARG A 40 -4.86 -6.84 15.54
CA ARG A 40 -5.88 -7.73 16.10
C ARG A 40 -5.27 -8.97 16.77
N GLU A 41 -4.21 -9.51 16.19
CA GLU A 41 -3.46 -10.65 16.73
C GLU A 41 -2.50 -10.27 17.87
N GLY A 42 -2.42 -8.98 18.25
CA GLY A 42 -1.48 -8.49 19.27
C GLY A 42 -0.01 -8.54 18.88
N ARG A 43 0.29 -8.86 17.61
CA ARG A 43 1.65 -9.00 17.04
C ARG A 43 2.25 -7.67 16.59
N LEU A 44 1.43 -6.63 16.42
CA LEU A 44 1.87 -5.28 16.10
C LEU A 44 1.19 -4.28 17.03
N ASN A 45 1.99 -3.60 17.84
CA ASN A 45 1.53 -2.54 18.72
C ASN A 45 2.33 -1.27 18.45
N TRP A 46 1.63 -0.16 18.23
CA TRP A 46 2.27 1.13 18.08
C TRP A 46 2.49 1.77 19.45
N THR A 47 3.75 2.04 19.80
CA THR A 47 4.13 2.57 21.13
C THR A 47 3.73 4.04 21.35
N GLY A 48 3.08 4.70 20.38
CA GLY A 48 2.73 6.12 20.44
C GLY A 48 3.93 7.07 20.23
N ARG A 49 5.16 6.55 20.26
CA ARG A 49 6.38 7.34 20.14
C ARG A 49 6.60 7.78 18.70
N ARG A 50 7.13 8.99 18.52
CA ARG A 50 7.57 9.50 17.23
C ARG A 50 8.63 8.56 16.65
N LEU A 51 8.45 8.15 15.40
CA LEU A 51 9.48 7.39 14.68
C LEU A 51 10.78 8.19 14.68
N ALA A 52 11.88 7.50 14.96
CA ALA A 52 13.20 8.09 14.78
C ALA A 52 13.30 8.61 13.33
N PRO A 53 13.78 9.84 13.13
CA PRO A 53 13.95 10.37 11.79
C PRO A 53 14.83 9.43 10.98
N ARG A 54 14.38 9.07 9.77
CA ARG A 54 15.19 8.25 8.86
C ARG A 54 16.47 8.99 8.54
N ARG A 55 17.61 8.33 8.77
CA ARG A 55 18.95 8.87 8.51
C ARG A 55 19.18 9.17 7.03
N THR A 56 18.50 8.45 6.14
CA THR A 56 18.56 8.66 4.69
C THR A 56 17.22 9.15 4.16
N ARG A 57 17.26 10.28 3.43
CA ARG A 57 16.12 10.71 2.62
C ARG A 57 16.03 9.82 1.38
N PRO A 58 14.83 9.36 1.00
CA PRO A 58 14.64 8.66 -0.27
C PRO A 58 15.08 9.58 -1.42
N LYS A 59 15.86 9.04 -2.37
CA LYS A 59 16.16 9.77 -3.61
C LYS A 59 14.94 9.71 -4.52
N LEU A 60 14.40 10.87 -4.89
CA LEU A 60 13.34 10.94 -5.89
C LEU A 60 13.96 10.70 -7.27
N ARG A 61 13.36 9.80 -8.06
CA ARG A 61 13.76 9.58 -9.45
C ARG A 61 13.17 10.70 -10.31
N GLY A 62 14.02 11.40 -11.07
CA GLY A 62 13.64 12.57 -11.87
C GLY A 62 13.94 13.87 -11.13
N GLY A 63 15.07 14.51 -11.47
CA GLY A 63 15.70 15.58 -10.68
C GLY A 63 14.90 16.87 -10.42
N ARG A 64 13.66 16.97 -10.90
CA ARG A 64 12.72 18.07 -10.60
C ARG A 64 11.39 17.63 -10.01
N THR A 65 11.13 16.32 -9.89
CA THR A 65 9.86 15.83 -9.35
C THR A 65 9.91 15.92 -7.83
N THR A 66 9.02 16.72 -7.25
CA THR A 66 8.87 16.82 -5.80
C THR A 66 8.00 15.68 -5.27
N LEU A 67 8.11 15.43 -3.97
CA LEU A 67 7.21 14.49 -3.28
C LEU A 67 5.74 14.92 -3.40
N ALA A 68 5.48 16.23 -3.44
CA ALA A 68 4.15 16.78 -3.65
C ALA A 68 3.61 16.40 -5.04
N ASP A 69 4.43 16.49 -6.09
CA ASP A 69 4.03 16.13 -7.46
C ASP A 69 3.62 14.66 -7.57
N ILE A 70 4.34 13.76 -6.90
CA ILE A 70 4.01 12.32 -6.88
C ILE A 70 2.67 12.08 -6.19
N VAL A 71 2.43 12.74 -5.05
CA VAL A 71 1.18 12.59 -4.29
C VAL A 71 0.00 13.16 -5.07
N LEU A 72 0.19 14.28 -5.79
CA LEU A 72 -0.87 14.86 -6.62
C LEU A 72 -1.23 13.95 -7.80
N ARG A 73 -0.25 13.28 -8.44
CA ARG A 73 -0.49 12.34 -9.54
C ARG A 73 -1.28 11.10 -9.13
N ASN A 74 -1.08 10.58 -7.93
CA ASN A 74 -1.78 9.39 -7.43
C ASN A 74 -3.20 9.66 -6.91
N ARG A 75 -3.67 10.92 -6.96
CA ARG A 75 -5.02 11.32 -6.50
C ARG A 75 -6.05 11.48 -7.62
N GLY A 76 -5.64 11.30 -8.88
CA GLY A 76 -6.55 11.15 -10.02
C GLY A 76 -6.87 9.69 -10.27
#